data_AF-A0AAT9HGY9-F1
#
_entry.id   AF-A0AAT9HGY9-F1
#
_cell.length_a   1.000
_cell.length_b   1.000
_cell.length_c   1.000
_cell.angle_alpha   90.00
_cell.angle_beta   90.00
_cell.angle_gamma   90.00
#
_symmetry.space_group_name_H-M   'P 1'
#
loop_
_entity.id
_entity.type
_entity.pdbx_description
1 polymer ?
#
loop_
_entity_poly.entity_id
_entity_poly.type
_entity_poly.pdbx_seq_one_letter_code
_entity_poly.pdbx_strand_id
1 'polypeptide(L)'
;MRLRDGAADPGDRAAAPPGEPAVRATTDAVTAAVRHLRRLGHEDVRCTGRHSPSGTGLVGRGILAQVDPSPRPTTARDVECLWLAAMTESAGCLYFSVTGYDAEARVRADALDVPLFLLDPAGPARPVNGPADRA
;
A
#
# COMPACT_ATOMS: atom_id res chain seq x y z
N MET A 1 6.57 -14.80 57.12
CA MET A 1 6.72 -15.69 55.94
C MET A 1 5.69 -15.26 54.90
N ARG A 2 6.16 -14.79 53.74
CA ARG A 2 5.49 -14.53 52.43
C ARG A 2 4.42 -13.41 52.40
N LEU A 3 4.76 -12.20 51.97
CA LEU A 3 4.90 -11.66 50.59
C LEU A 3 3.58 -11.63 49.79
N ARG A 4 3.18 -10.39 49.48
CA ARG A 4 2.23 -10.00 48.43
C ARG A 4 2.76 -10.45 47.06
N ASP A 5 1.86 -10.76 46.14
CA ASP A 5 1.57 -9.91 44.98
C ASP A 5 0.90 -10.75 43.89
N GLY A 6 -0.38 -10.43 43.65
CA GLY A 6 -1.05 -10.77 42.39
C GLY A 6 -0.57 -9.77 41.35
N ALA A 7 0.42 -10.16 40.56
CA ALA A 7 0.72 -9.51 39.30
C ALA A 7 0.17 -10.42 38.19
N ALA A 8 -0.91 -9.99 37.56
CA ALA A 8 -1.32 -10.54 36.27
C ALA A 8 -0.16 -10.32 35.29
N ASP A 9 0.41 -11.41 34.81
CA ASP A 9 1.48 -11.42 33.82
C ASP A 9 0.94 -10.87 32.48
N PRO A 10 1.44 -9.74 31.95
CA PRO A 10 1.11 -9.27 30.62
C PRO A 10 2.11 -9.89 29.63
N GLY A 11 2.12 -11.22 29.56
CA GLY A 11 3.16 -11.98 28.89
C GLY A 11 2.65 -12.97 27.85
N ASP A 12 1.38 -12.88 27.42
CA ASP A 12 0.85 -13.76 26.37
C ASP A 12 0.31 -12.98 25.17
N ARG A 13 1.22 -12.23 24.52
CA ARG A 13 1.10 -12.06 23.06
C ARG A 13 1.80 -13.25 22.43
N ALA A 14 1.13 -14.40 22.46
CA ALA A 14 1.48 -15.56 21.66
C ALA A 14 1.84 -15.08 20.23
N ALA A 15 3.07 -15.33 19.83
CA ALA A 15 3.54 -15.01 18.49
C ALA A 15 2.67 -15.79 17.49
N ALA A 16 1.82 -15.06 16.76
CA ALA A 16 1.02 -15.62 15.67
C ALA A 16 1.95 -16.35 14.68
N PRO A 17 1.50 -17.45 14.04
CA PRO A 17 2.30 -18.15 13.04
C PRO A 17 2.76 -17.15 11.95
N PRO A 18 3.99 -17.29 11.41
CA PRO A 18 4.64 -16.26 10.58
C PRO A 18 3.83 -15.74 9.40
N GLY A 19 2.85 -16.50 8.90
CA GLY A 19 1.98 -16.12 7.78
C GLY A 19 0.77 -15.26 8.15
N GLU A 20 0.20 -15.42 9.35
CA GLU A 20 -1.00 -14.69 9.77
C GLU A 20 -0.82 -13.16 9.88
N PRO A 21 0.26 -12.63 10.48
CA PRO A 21 0.41 -11.17 10.59
C PRO A 21 0.68 -10.51 9.24
N ALA A 22 1.39 -11.18 8.33
CA ALA A 22 1.67 -10.66 6.99
C ALA A 22 0.40 -10.60 6.11
N VAL A 23 -0.46 -11.63 6.20
CA VAL A 23 -1.75 -11.64 5.49
C VAL A 23 -2.66 -10.54 6.02
N ARG A 24 -2.68 -10.31 7.34
CA ARG A 24 -3.47 -9.23 7.96
C ARG A 24 -2.95 -7.85 7.53
N ALA A 25 -1.64 -7.62 7.59
CA ALA A 25 -1.03 -6.37 7.16
C ALA A 25 -1.32 -6.05 5.69
N THR A 26 -1.28 -7.05 4.81
CA THR A 26 -1.66 -6.91 3.40
C THR A 26 -3.13 -6.53 3.26
N THR A 27 -4.03 -7.20 3.99
CA THR A 27 -5.47 -6.94 3.96
C THR A 27 -5.80 -5.53 4.46
N ASP A 28 -5.11 -5.09 5.52
CA ASP A 28 -5.28 -3.76 6.10
C ASP A 28 -4.79 -2.67 5.14
N ALA A 29 -3.63 -2.88 4.50
CA ALA A 29 -3.09 -1.99 3.47
C ALA A 29 -4.05 -1.84 2.27
N VAL A 30 -4.59 -2.96 1.76
CA VAL A 30 -5.58 -2.95 0.68
C VAL A 30 -6.85 -2.22 1.11
N THR A 31 -7.33 -2.44 2.34
CA THR A 31 -8.51 -1.76 2.86
C THR A 31 -8.29 -0.26 2.97
N ALA A 32 -7.12 0.18 3.43
CA ALA A 32 -6.75 1.58 3.50
C ALA A 32 -6.68 2.23 2.10
N ALA A 33 -6.09 1.54 1.12
CA ALA A 33 -6.01 1.98 -0.28
C ALA A 33 -7.40 2.12 -0.91
N VAL A 34 -8.28 1.13 -0.75
CA VAL A 34 -9.67 1.19 -1.27
C VAL A 34 -10.44 2.36 -0.67
N ARG A 35 -10.29 2.61 0.64
CA ARG A 35 -10.92 3.77 1.29
C ARG A 35 -10.38 5.09 0.73
N HIS A 36 -9.10 5.17 0.41
CA HIS A 36 -8.51 6.35 -0.21
C HIS A 36 -9.06 6.58 -1.62
N LEU A 37 -9.04 5.55 -2.46
CA LEU A 37 -9.57 5.59 -3.83
C LEU A 37 -11.04 6.02 -3.88
N ARG A 38 -11.87 5.56 -2.94
CA ARG A 38 -13.26 5.99 -2.82
C ARG A 38 -13.41 7.48 -2.51
N ARG A 39 -12.52 8.06 -1.68
CA ARG A 39 -12.52 9.51 -1.43
C ARG A 39 -12.10 10.32 -2.65
N LEU A 40 -11.29 9.74 -3.54
CA LEU A 40 -10.96 10.32 -4.85
C LEU A 40 -12.08 10.12 -5.90
N GLY A 41 -13.18 9.43 -5.56
CA GLY A 41 -14.31 9.19 -6.46
C GLY A 41 -14.28 7.86 -7.22
N HIS A 42 -13.29 6.99 -6.98
CA HIS A 42 -13.22 5.66 -7.58
C HIS A 42 -14.00 4.63 -6.74
N GLU A 43 -15.32 4.61 -6.89
CA GLU A 43 -16.21 3.79 -6.06
C GLU A 43 -16.20 2.29 -6.44
N ASP A 44 -15.87 1.97 -7.68
CA ASP A 44 -16.02 0.64 -8.28
C ASP A 44 -14.73 -0.20 -8.31
N VAL A 45 -13.73 0.20 -7.52
CA VAL A 45 -12.44 -0.48 -7.44
C VAL A 45 -12.58 -1.90 -6.91
N ARG A 46 -11.97 -2.84 -7.62
CA ARG A 46 -11.92 -4.28 -7.28
C ARG A 46 -10.49 -4.75 -7.20
N CYS A 47 -10.19 -5.64 -6.26
CA CYS A 47 -8.92 -6.33 -6.22
C CYS A 47 -8.84 -7.32 -7.38
N THR A 48 -7.74 -7.31 -8.13
CA THR A 48 -7.56 -8.23 -9.26
C THR A 48 -7.13 -9.63 -8.84
N GLY A 49 -6.76 -9.82 -7.57
CA GLY A 49 -6.13 -11.04 -7.09
C GLY A 49 -4.75 -11.30 -7.71
N ARG A 50 -4.27 -10.44 -8.61
CA ARG A 50 -2.97 -10.56 -9.25
C ARG A 50 -1.92 -10.00 -8.30
N HIS A 51 -1.14 -10.91 -7.71
CA HIS A 51 0.10 -10.57 -7.06
C HIS A 51 1.14 -10.32 -8.14
N SER A 52 1.45 -9.05 -8.39
CA SER A 52 2.73 -8.73 -9.00
C SER A 52 3.82 -9.03 -7.96
N PRO A 53 5.07 -9.36 -8.32
CA PRO A 53 6.16 -9.44 -7.34
C PRO A 53 6.30 -8.18 -6.47
N SER A 54 5.73 -7.07 -6.94
CA SER A 54 5.66 -5.76 -6.32
C SER A 54 4.33 -5.43 -5.61
N GLY A 55 3.45 -6.41 -5.33
CA GLY A 55 2.27 -6.24 -4.47
C GLY A 55 0.92 -6.58 -5.12
N THR A 56 -0.17 -6.05 -4.56
CA THR A 56 -1.57 -6.31 -4.96
C THR A 56 -2.13 -5.22 -5.87
N GLY A 57 -2.59 -5.58 -7.06
CA GLY A 57 -3.26 -4.66 -7.98
C GLY A 57 -4.76 -4.48 -7.70
N LEU A 58 -5.24 -3.25 -7.86
CA LEU A 58 -6.62 -2.82 -7.79
C LEU A 58 -7.03 -2.17 -9.12
N VAL A 59 -8.20 -2.51 -9.65
CA VAL A 59 -8.73 -1.98 -10.92
C VAL A 59 -10.08 -1.33 -10.67
N GLY A 60 -10.28 -0.12 -11.16
CA GLY A 60 -11.57 0.55 -11.25
C GLY A 60 -11.82 1.08 -12.66
N ARG A 61 -12.92 1.79 -12.87
CA ARG A 61 -13.17 2.46 -14.16
C ARG A 61 -12.08 3.49 -14.45
N GLY A 62 -11.23 3.19 -15.43
CA GLY A 62 -10.17 4.08 -15.93
C GLY A 62 -8.96 4.25 -15.01
N ILE A 63 -8.80 3.43 -13.97
CA ILE A 63 -7.70 3.54 -13.00
C ILE A 63 -7.12 2.16 -12.65
N LEU A 64 -5.79 2.11 -12.58
CA LEU A 64 -5.01 1.01 -11.97
C LEU A 64 -4.28 1.50 -10.74
N ALA A 65 -4.53 0.89 -9.58
CA ALA A 65 -3.79 1.18 -8.36
C ALA A 65 -2.98 -0.01 -7.89
N GLN A 66 -1.74 0.21 -7.49
CA GLN A 66 -0.86 -0.82 -6.91
C GLN A 66 -0.75 -0.62 -5.40
N VAL A 67 -0.82 -1.70 -4.62
CA VAL A 67 -0.61 -1.68 -3.17
C VAL A 67 0.57 -2.60 -2.82
N ASP A 68 1.64 -2.02 -2.31
CA ASP A 68 2.83 -2.74 -1.86
C ASP A 68 2.92 -2.79 -0.32
N PRO A 69 2.61 -3.95 0.30
CA PRO A 69 2.75 -4.15 1.73
C PRO A 69 4.18 -4.56 2.14
N SER A 70 5.13 -4.63 1.19
CA SER A 70 6.49 -5.09 1.44
C SER A 70 7.19 -4.28 2.53
N PRO A 71 8.03 -4.92 3.37
CA PRO A 71 8.89 -4.23 4.33
C PRO A 71 10.12 -3.57 3.67
N ARG A 72 10.22 -3.60 2.34
CA ARG A 72 11.30 -2.94 1.58
C ARG A 72 10.74 -1.72 0.86
N PRO A 73 11.56 -0.66 0.66
CA PRO A 73 11.16 0.44 -0.19
C PRO A 73 10.84 -0.03 -1.61
N THR A 74 9.76 0.51 -2.18
CA THR A 74 9.36 0.31 -3.57
C THR A 74 10.39 0.93 -4.51
N THR A 75 10.71 0.24 -5.60
CA THR A 75 11.78 0.63 -6.54
C THR A 75 11.24 1.36 -7.78
N ALA A 76 12.12 2.05 -8.50
CA ALA A 76 11.76 2.70 -9.77
C ALA A 76 11.20 1.71 -10.81
N ARG A 77 11.72 0.48 -10.83
CA ARG A 77 11.22 -0.58 -11.72
C ARG A 77 9.76 -0.92 -11.41
N ASP A 78 9.37 -0.96 -10.15
CA ASP A 78 8.00 -1.28 -9.75
C ASP A 78 7.02 -0.20 -10.22
N VAL A 79 7.43 1.07 -10.13
CA VAL A 79 6.68 2.22 -10.65
C VAL A 79 6.54 2.14 -12.18
N GLU A 80 7.63 1.88 -12.89
CA GLU A 80 7.62 1.74 -14.36
C GLU A 80 6.73 0.58 -14.82
N CYS A 81 6.78 -0.56 -14.13
CA CYS A 81 5.95 -1.71 -14.46
C CYS A 81 4.45 -1.38 -14.31
N LEU A 82 4.06 -0.68 -13.25
CA LEU A 82 2.68 -0.20 -13.09
C LEU A 82 2.31 0.75 -14.24
N TRP A 83 3.15 1.74 -14.52
CA TRP A 83 2.88 2.73 -15.54
C TRP A 83 2.70 2.09 -16.94
N LEU A 84 3.56 1.14 -17.32
CA LEU A 84 3.42 0.41 -18.58
C LEU A 84 2.14 -0.43 -18.64
N ALA A 85 1.73 -1.05 -17.52
CA ALA A 85 0.47 -1.79 -17.45
C ALA A 85 -0.72 -0.84 -17.65
N ALA A 86 -0.71 0.31 -17.00
CA ALA A 86 -1.76 1.32 -17.12
C ALA A 86 -1.84 1.92 -18.52
N MET A 87 -0.69 2.23 -19.12
CA MET A 87 -0.63 2.67 -20.52
C MET A 87 -1.23 1.63 -21.47
N THR A 88 -0.92 0.34 -21.26
CA THR A 88 -1.46 -0.76 -22.08
C THR A 88 -2.98 -0.84 -21.96
N GLU A 89 -3.51 -0.60 -20.77
CA GLU A 89 -4.95 -0.60 -20.50
C GLU A 89 -5.62 0.77 -20.77
N SER A 90 -4.87 1.76 -21.25
CA SER A 90 -5.35 3.14 -21.45
C SER A 90 -6.01 3.74 -20.20
N ALA A 91 -5.44 3.44 -19.03
CA ALA A 91 -5.92 3.86 -17.72
C ALA A 91 -4.92 4.80 -17.04
N GLY A 92 -5.41 5.66 -16.14
CA GLY A 92 -4.56 6.32 -15.16
C GLY A 92 -3.98 5.31 -14.17
N CYS A 93 -2.92 5.67 -13.44
CA CYS A 93 -2.45 4.82 -12.36
C CYS A 93 -1.91 5.59 -11.16
N LEU A 94 -1.86 4.91 -10.01
CA LEU A 94 -1.24 5.40 -8.78
C LEU A 94 -0.70 4.26 -7.92
N TYR A 95 0.22 4.57 -7.03
CA TYR A 95 0.92 3.57 -6.22
C TYR A 95 0.75 3.88 -4.73
N PHE A 96 0.47 2.85 -3.94
CA PHE A 96 0.47 2.86 -2.48
C PHE A 96 1.58 1.96 -1.93
N SER A 97 2.40 2.45 -1.02
CA SER A 97 3.42 1.66 -0.32
C SER A 97 3.32 1.84 1.19
N VAL A 98 3.55 0.77 1.96
CA VAL A 98 3.62 0.84 3.43
C VAL A 98 5.00 1.31 3.89
N THR A 99 6.07 0.84 3.26
CA THR A 99 7.46 1.20 3.63
C THR A 99 7.94 2.46 2.89
N GLY A 100 7.21 2.89 1.87
CA GLY A 100 7.55 4.03 1.03
C GLY A 100 8.45 3.64 -0.13
N TYR A 101 9.14 4.63 -0.68
CA TYR A 101 9.81 4.54 -1.97
C TYR A 101 11.28 4.89 -1.84
N ASP A 102 12.14 4.24 -2.62
CA ASP A 102 13.51 4.71 -2.80
C ASP A 102 13.55 6.08 -3.53
N ALA A 103 14.72 6.70 -3.56
CA ALA A 103 14.87 8.03 -4.16
C ALA A 103 14.61 8.01 -5.68
N GLU A 104 15.11 6.98 -6.37
CA GLU A 104 14.95 6.81 -7.81
C GLU A 104 13.48 6.62 -8.21
N ALA A 105 12.71 5.90 -7.39
CA ALA A 105 11.28 5.69 -7.59
C ALA A 105 10.49 7.00 -7.53
N ARG A 106 10.85 7.92 -6.63
CA ARG A 106 10.19 9.24 -6.55
C ARG A 106 10.50 10.09 -7.77
N VAL A 107 11.78 10.18 -8.14
CA VAL A 107 12.22 10.88 -9.36
C VAL A 107 11.53 10.31 -10.59
N ARG A 108 11.45 8.98 -10.69
CA ARG A 108 10.81 8.30 -11.81
C ARG A 108 9.31 8.56 -11.85
N ALA A 109 8.64 8.51 -10.70
CA ALA A 109 7.21 8.75 -10.62
C ALA A 109 6.84 10.19 -10.99
N ASP A 110 7.65 11.18 -10.59
CA ASP A 110 7.46 12.57 -11.02
C ASP A 110 7.61 12.71 -12.54
N ALA A 111 8.59 12.04 -13.14
CA ALA A 111 8.80 12.06 -14.59
C ALA A 111 7.67 11.38 -15.39
N LEU A 112 7.03 10.37 -14.81
CA LEU A 112 5.94 9.60 -15.42
C LEU A 112 4.54 10.09 -15.04
N ASP A 113 4.45 11.15 -14.22
CA ASP A 113 3.21 11.67 -13.62
C ASP A 113 2.40 10.60 -12.87
N VAL A 114 3.10 9.73 -12.12
CA VAL A 114 2.49 8.68 -11.29
C VAL A 114 2.35 9.19 -9.85
N PRO A 115 1.12 9.32 -9.31
CA PRO A 115 0.88 9.62 -7.91
C PRO A 115 1.41 8.51 -7.00
N LEU A 116 2.23 8.89 -6.02
CA LEU A 116 2.74 8.01 -4.98
C LEU A 116 2.15 8.38 -3.61
N PHE A 117 1.73 7.37 -2.87
CA PHE A 117 1.15 7.52 -1.54
C PHE A 117 1.79 6.59 -0.53
N LEU A 118 2.12 7.13 0.65
CA LEU A 118 2.49 6.33 1.82
C LEU A 118 1.21 5.93 2.56
N LEU A 119 0.99 4.64 2.74
CA LEU A 119 -0.13 4.13 3.53
C LEU A 119 0.16 4.27 5.01
N ASP A 120 -0.81 4.85 5.72
CA ASP A 120 -0.86 4.83 7.18
C ASP A 120 -1.99 3.88 7.60
N PRO A 121 -1.68 2.77 8.31
CA PRO A 121 -2.71 1.87 8.83
C PRO A 121 -3.77 2.56 9.72
N ALA A 122 -3.42 3.69 10.34
CA ALA A 122 -4.29 4.46 11.22
C ALA A 122 -4.94 5.68 10.55
N GLY A 123 -4.57 6.01 9.31
CA GLY A 123 -4.84 7.32 8.72
C GLY A 123 -5.13 7.33 7.22
N PRO A 124 -5.40 8.51 6.66
CA PRO A 124 -5.47 8.67 5.21
C PRO A 124 -4.07 8.47 4.60
N ALA A 125 -4.02 7.85 3.41
CA ALA A 125 -2.76 7.76 2.67
C ALA A 125 -2.18 9.17 2.41
N ARG A 126 -0.89 9.34 2.66
CA ARG A 126 -0.19 10.63 2.56
C ARG A 126 0.45 10.76 1.18
N PRO A 127 0.23 11.85 0.44
CA PRO A 127 0.95 12.10 -0.81
C PRO A 127 2.44 12.25 -0.54
N VAL A 128 3.28 11.72 -1.41
CA VAL A 128 4.75 11.82 -1.25
C VAL A 128 5.46 12.43 -2.45
N ASN A 129 4.73 12.83 -3.48
CA ASN A 129 5.26 13.50 -4.66
C ASN A 129 4.23 14.47 -5.28
N GLY A 130 4.68 15.32 -6.19
CA GLY A 130 3.85 16.40 -6.76
C GLY A 130 2.59 15.90 -7.48
N PRO A 131 2.64 14.84 -8.30
CA PRO A 131 1.44 14.22 -8.88
C PRO A 131 0.41 13.79 -7.83
N ALA A 132 0.83 13.26 -6.67
CA ALA A 132 -0.09 12.86 -5.61
C ALA A 132 -0.75 14.02 -4.88
N ASP A 133 -0.10 15.19 -4.81
CA ASP A 133 -0.72 16.40 -4.24
C ASP A 133 -1.85 16.96 -5.12
N ARG A 134 -1.92 16.57 -6.40
CA ARG A 134 -2.92 17.02 -7.37
C ARG A 134 -4.03 16.00 -7.65
N ALA A 135 -3.89 14.79 -7.13
CA ALA A 135 -4.77 13.65 -7.41
C ALA A 135 -6.09 13.71 -6.64
#